data_AF-X1H5T4-F1
#
_entry.id   AF-X1H5T4-F1
#
_cell.length_a   1.000
_cell.length_b   1.000
_cell.length_c   1.000
_cell.angle_alpha   90.00
_cell.angle_beta   90.00
_cell.angle_gamma   90.00
#
_symmetry.space_group_name_H-M   'P 1'
#
loop_
_entity.id
_entity.type
_entity.pdbx_description
1 polymer ?
#
loop_
_entity_poly.entity_id
_entity_poly.type
_entity_poly.pdbx_seq_one_letter_code
_entity_poly.pdbx_strand_id
1 'polypeptide(L)'
;MAKYHPLRRYLESRSADQVRLSFQEIEQIIRAGLPASAHKYREWWANDRTHSQALAWMEVGWKVESVSVSARWVAFVRPEGDSDQRTEPGRSSGLKARQARPSASAEHRIGDHRPRADRAELVHREGGSEPPSPAADERPVAPSEREARINEGREVVRAILSTPKYSFRDLTPSRLPDSPGLYVITAESGEVLRAGRTDKQSLSDRVYRNHLMGSQQANLRAQLVKNGDCADLEEAKQWVREHCVVQVLEQRVLETIGTEMRWAEHFLLAVVRPRFSN
;
A
#
# COMPACT_ATOMS: atom_id res chain seq x y z
N MET A 1 -6.98 16.21 -0.14
CA MET A 1 -7.90 15.86 -1.24
C MET A 1 -7.94 16.87 -2.40
N ALA A 2 -7.21 18.00 -2.40
CA ALA A 2 -7.35 19.02 -3.46
C ALA A 2 -6.67 18.70 -4.81
N LYS A 3 -5.62 17.84 -4.86
CA LYS A 3 -4.74 17.69 -6.03
C LYS A 3 -5.46 17.36 -7.34
N TYR A 4 -6.45 16.46 -7.32
CA TYR A 4 -7.16 16.00 -8.52
C TYR A 4 -8.48 16.75 -8.79
N HIS A 5 -8.84 17.73 -7.95
CA HIS A 5 -10.03 18.55 -8.14
C HIS A 5 -10.08 19.31 -9.50
N PRO A 6 -8.95 19.77 -10.08
CA PRO A 6 -8.96 20.31 -11.45
C PRO A 6 -9.34 19.27 -12.51
N LEU A 7 -8.91 18.01 -12.36
CA LEU A 7 -9.29 16.92 -13.26
C LEU A 7 -10.77 16.58 -13.12
N ARG A 8 -11.30 16.56 -11.89
CA ARG A 8 -12.74 16.43 -11.62
C ARG A 8 -13.55 17.47 -12.39
N ARG A 9 -13.22 18.76 -12.21
CA ARG A 9 -13.90 19.88 -12.90
C ARG A 9 -13.75 19.81 -14.43
N TYR A 10 -12.60 19.38 -14.92
CA TYR A 10 -12.37 19.21 -16.36
C TYR A 10 -13.28 18.13 -16.95
N LEU A 11 -13.43 16.97 -16.29
CA LEU A 11 -14.28 15.88 -16.74
C LEU A 11 -15.79 16.23 -16.59
N GLU A 12 -16.16 16.88 -15.50
CA GLU A 12 -17.52 17.38 -15.24
C GLU A 12 -17.99 18.36 -16.35
N SER A 13 -17.09 19.19 -16.88
CA SER A 13 -17.41 20.14 -17.95
C SER A 13 -17.47 19.52 -19.36
N ARG A 14 -17.32 18.20 -19.52
CA ARG A 14 -17.34 17.52 -20.83
C ARG A 14 -18.74 16.98 -21.13
N SER A 15 -19.26 17.39 -22.29
CA SER A 15 -20.52 16.92 -22.87
C SER A 15 -20.39 15.63 -23.68
N ALA A 16 -19.17 15.20 -24.02
CA ALA A 16 -18.91 13.91 -24.65
C ALA A 16 -18.93 12.78 -23.62
N ASP A 17 -19.24 11.56 -24.05
CA ASP A 17 -19.31 10.37 -23.18
C ASP A 17 -18.01 9.56 -23.14
N GLN A 18 -17.03 9.90 -23.99
CA GLN A 18 -15.65 9.39 -23.90
C GLN A 18 -14.66 10.55 -24.05
N VAL A 19 -13.58 10.54 -23.26
CA VAL A 19 -12.45 11.45 -23.43
C VAL A 19 -11.14 10.71 -23.18
N ARG A 20 -10.20 10.83 -24.13
CA ARG A 20 -8.84 10.31 -24.00
C ARG A 20 -7.90 11.46 -23.69
N LEU A 21 -7.09 11.30 -22.66
CA LEU A 21 -6.07 12.27 -22.24
C LEU A 21 -4.72 11.58 -22.17
N SER A 22 -3.67 12.25 -22.65
CA SER A 22 -2.30 11.91 -22.31
C SER A 22 -2.00 12.20 -20.84
N PHE A 23 -0.99 11.54 -20.29
CA PHE A 23 -0.53 11.82 -18.93
C PHE A 23 -0.07 13.28 -18.79
N GLN A 24 0.54 13.86 -19.83
CA GLN A 24 0.96 15.26 -19.85
C GLN A 24 -0.22 16.24 -19.80
N GLU A 25 -1.32 15.98 -20.53
CA GLU A 25 -2.54 16.81 -20.44
C GLU A 25 -3.14 16.74 -19.03
N ILE A 26 -3.15 15.57 -18.40
CA ILE A 26 -3.61 15.42 -17.00
C ILE A 26 -2.72 16.22 -16.05
N GLU A 27 -1.39 16.15 -16.22
CA GLU A 27 -0.42 16.92 -15.42
C GLU A 27 -0.62 18.44 -15.57
N GLN A 28 -0.92 18.91 -16.78
CA GLN A 28 -1.28 20.30 -17.06
C GLN A 28 -2.61 20.70 -16.39
N ILE A 29 -3.63 19.84 -16.48
CA ILE A 29 -4.95 20.06 -15.86
C ILE A 29 -4.81 20.16 -14.33
N ILE A 30 -4.12 19.23 -13.68
CA ILE A 30 -3.92 19.22 -12.22
C ILE A 30 -2.82 20.18 -11.74
N ARG A 31 -2.09 20.80 -12.67
CA ARG A 31 -0.94 21.70 -12.43
C ARG A 31 0.15 21.08 -11.55
N ALA A 32 0.36 19.77 -11.68
CA ALA A 32 1.34 19.01 -10.91
C ALA A 32 1.68 17.71 -11.65
N GLY A 33 2.88 17.17 -11.42
CA GLY A 33 3.26 15.86 -11.93
C GLY A 33 2.36 14.74 -11.39
N LEU A 34 2.04 13.77 -12.25
CA LEU A 34 1.45 12.51 -11.84
C LEU A 34 2.51 11.70 -11.08
N PRO A 35 2.13 10.96 -10.03
CA PRO A 35 3.10 10.15 -9.29
C PRO A 35 3.68 9.07 -10.21
N ALA A 36 4.92 8.63 -9.95
CA ALA A 36 5.58 7.60 -10.75
C ALA A 36 4.73 6.30 -10.89
N SER A 37 3.89 6.00 -9.90
CA SER A 37 2.93 4.90 -9.94
C SER A 37 1.91 5.00 -11.08
N ALA A 38 1.45 6.20 -11.44
CA ALA A 38 0.57 6.43 -12.59
C ALA A 38 1.28 6.14 -13.93
N HIS A 39 2.59 6.37 -13.96
CA HIS A 39 3.50 6.12 -15.08
C HIS A 39 4.06 4.67 -15.11
N LYS A 40 3.67 3.80 -14.17
CA LYS A 40 4.21 2.42 -14.03
C LYS A 40 3.13 1.34 -13.91
N TYR A 41 2.07 1.59 -13.14
CA TYR A 41 1.09 0.59 -12.73
C TYR A 41 -0.28 0.92 -13.34
N ARG A 42 -0.88 -0.04 -14.05
CA ARG A 42 -2.22 0.11 -14.62
C ARG A 42 -3.26 0.25 -13.50
N GLU A 43 -3.00 -0.40 -12.38
CA GLU A 43 -3.77 -0.45 -11.15
C GLU A 43 -3.95 0.94 -10.52
N TRP A 44 -3.02 1.87 -10.73
CA TRP A 44 -3.16 3.24 -10.23
C TRP A 44 -4.36 3.98 -10.83
N TRP A 45 -4.72 3.60 -12.07
CA TRP A 45 -5.87 4.09 -12.83
C TRP A 45 -7.14 3.25 -12.62
N ALA A 46 -7.14 2.31 -11.66
CA ALA A 46 -8.34 1.54 -11.34
C ALA A 46 -9.45 2.43 -10.78
N ASN A 47 -10.71 2.02 -11.01
CA ASN A 47 -11.90 2.70 -10.50
C ASN A 47 -12.17 2.33 -9.03
N ASP A 48 -11.19 2.62 -8.16
CA ASP A 48 -11.21 2.31 -6.72
C ASP A 48 -11.65 3.53 -5.88
N ARG A 49 -12.78 3.41 -5.19
CA ARG A 49 -13.34 4.49 -4.35
C ARG A 49 -12.52 4.81 -3.10
N THR A 50 -11.50 4.02 -2.76
CA THR A 50 -10.61 4.28 -1.62
C THR A 50 -9.48 5.27 -1.95
N HIS A 51 -9.25 5.55 -3.24
CA HIS A 51 -8.12 6.33 -3.71
C HIS A 51 -8.50 7.72 -4.25
N SER A 52 -7.79 8.76 -3.79
CA SER A 52 -8.14 10.16 -4.06
C SER A 52 -8.06 10.61 -5.53
N GLN A 53 -7.26 9.93 -6.36
CA GLN A 53 -7.27 10.15 -7.81
C GLN A 53 -8.55 9.60 -8.45
N ALA A 54 -8.98 8.40 -8.04
CA ALA A 54 -10.09 7.71 -8.68
C ALA A 54 -11.43 8.32 -8.31
N LEU A 55 -11.58 8.79 -7.07
CA LEU A 55 -12.69 9.66 -6.67
C LEU A 55 -12.86 10.86 -7.60
N ALA A 56 -11.77 11.47 -8.11
CA ALA A 56 -11.87 12.66 -8.94
C ALA A 56 -12.60 12.46 -10.28
N TRP A 57 -12.59 11.25 -10.86
CA TRP A 57 -13.42 10.93 -12.01
C TRP A 57 -14.74 10.25 -11.61
N MET A 58 -14.71 9.35 -10.62
CA MET A 58 -15.90 8.60 -10.19
C MET A 58 -16.98 9.46 -9.52
N GLU A 59 -16.62 10.55 -8.82
CA GLU A 59 -17.59 11.46 -8.19
C GLU A 59 -18.37 12.32 -9.21
N VAL A 60 -17.95 12.34 -10.48
CA VAL A 60 -18.61 13.08 -11.58
C VAL A 60 -19.10 12.13 -12.69
N GLY A 61 -19.37 10.87 -12.32
CA GLY A 61 -19.96 9.88 -13.22
C GLY A 61 -19.00 9.29 -14.27
N TRP A 62 -17.71 9.64 -14.24
CA TRP A 62 -16.71 9.12 -15.17
C TRP A 62 -16.00 7.88 -14.60
N LYS A 63 -15.51 7.00 -15.48
CA LYS A 63 -14.70 5.82 -15.14
C LYS A 63 -13.55 5.69 -16.13
N VAL A 64 -12.41 5.19 -15.68
CA VAL A 64 -11.36 4.71 -16.59
C VAL A 64 -11.85 3.43 -17.27
N GLU A 65 -11.88 3.44 -18.61
CA GLU A 65 -12.16 2.28 -19.46
C GLU A 65 -10.86 1.56 -19.81
N SER A 66 -9.91 2.32 -20.36
CA SER A 66 -8.64 1.79 -20.82
C SER A 66 -7.51 2.78 -20.56
N VAL A 67 -6.30 2.24 -20.38
CA VAL A 67 -5.09 3.02 -20.14
C VAL A 67 -3.91 2.26 -20.74
N SER A 68 -3.05 3.01 -21.42
CA SER A 68 -1.75 2.53 -21.88
C SER A 68 -0.68 3.29 -21.13
N VAL A 69 0.01 2.58 -20.23
CA VAL A 69 1.16 3.13 -19.48
C VAL A 69 2.34 3.39 -20.43
N SER A 70 2.60 2.48 -21.37
CA SER A 70 3.67 2.60 -22.36
C SER A 70 3.45 3.77 -23.35
N ALA A 71 2.22 3.94 -23.85
CA ALA A 71 1.87 5.08 -24.71
C ALA A 71 1.38 6.32 -23.94
N ARG A 72 1.45 6.30 -22.60
CA ARG A 72 1.15 7.41 -21.67
C ARG A 72 -0.19 8.11 -21.90
N TRP A 73 -1.27 7.34 -22.01
CA TRP A 73 -2.63 7.87 -22.12
C TRP A 73 -3.66 7.02 -21.37
N VAL A 74 -4.77 7.67 -20.99
CA VAL A 74 -5.95 7.05 -20.38
C VAL A 74 -7.21 7.52 -21.09
N ALA A 75 -8.16 6.61 -21.29
CA ALA A 75 -9.51 6.91 -21.77
C ALA A 75 -10.50 6.78 -20.60
N PHE A 76 -11.21 7.87 -20.37
CA PHE A 76 -12.35 7.93 -19.48
C PHE A 76 -13.63 7.77 -20.30
N VAL A 77 -14.61 7.07 -19.74
CA VAL A 77 -15.99 6.96 -20.27
C VAL A 77 -16.99 7.36 -19.20
N ARG A 78 -18.10 7.96 -19.61
CA ARG A 78 -19.33 8.02 -18.84
C ARG A 78 -20.15 6.79 -19.21
N PRO A 79 -20.34 5.79 -18.32
CA PRO A 79 -21.19 4.66 -18.62
C PRO A 79 -22.63 5.15 -18.79
N GLU A 80 -23.24 4.84 -19.93
CA GLU A 80 -24.66 5.14 -20.18
C GLU A 80 -25.52 4.50 -19.08
N GLY A 81 -26.35 5.31 -18.40
CA GLY A 81 -27.22 4.85 -17.31
C GLY A 81 -27.17 5.61 -15.99
N ASP A 82 -26.36 6.68 -15.85
CA ASP A 82 -26.31 7.52 -14.63
C ASP A 82 -26.54 9.02 -14.93
N SER A 83 -27.35 9.31 -15.95
CA SER A 83 -27.70 10.67 -16.38
C SER A 83 -28.98 11.20 -15.73
N ASP A 84 -29.36 10.69 -14.55
CA ASP A 84 -30.65 11.02 -13.92
C ASP A 84 -30.63 11.05 -12.38
N GLN A 85 -29.75 11.88 -11.80
CA GLN A 85 -30.01 12.53 -10.50
C GLN A 85 -29.50 13.97 -10.49
N ARG A 86 -30.18 14.84 -11.25
CA ARG A 86 -30.24 16.27 -10.90
C ARG A 86 -31.22 16.38 -9.72
N THR A 87 -30.73 16.83 -8.57
CA THR A 87 -31.45 16.76 -7.29
C THR A 87 -32.79 17.50 -7.28
N GLU A 88 -33.89 16.77 -7.06
CA GLU A 88 -35.17 17.27 -6.55
C GLU A 88 -35.68 16.30 -5.47
N PRO A 89 -36.18 16.77 -4.30
CA PRO A 89 -36.44 15.90 -3.15
C PRO A 89 -37.87 15.34 -3.08
N GLY A 90 -37.96 14.01 -3.05
CA GLY A 90 -38.95 13.30 -2.25
C GLY A 90 -40.15 12.67 -2.98
N ARG A 91 -40.30 11.35 -2.82
CA ARG A 91 -41.49 10.74 -2.19
C ARG A 91 -41.26 9.25 -1.86
N SER A 92 -42.12 8.75 -1.00
CA SER A 92 -42.02 7.48 -0.25
C SER A 92 -42.57 6.24 -0.97
N SER A 93 -42.19 5.07 -0.43
CA SER A 93 -42.97 3.82 -0.30
C SER A 93 -42.65 2.66 -1.27
N GLY A 94 -42.78 1.40 -0.81
CA GLY A 94 -42.91 0.25 -1.74
C GLY A 94 -42.28 -1.12 -1.40
N LEU A 95 -42.40 -1.61 -0.16
CA LEU A 95 -42.36 -3.03 0.30
C LEU A 95 -42.12 -4.25 -0.66
N LYS A 96 -41.48 -5.29 -0.06
CA LYS A 96 -41.59 -6.76 -0.30
C LYS A 96 -40.92 -7.38 -1.56
N ALA A 97 -40.52 -8.65 -1.62
CA ALA A 97 -40.13 -9.68 -0.61
C ALA A 97 -39.57 -10.96 -1.31
N ARG A 98 -38.77 -11.78 -0.59
CA ARG A 98 -38.68 -13.28 -0.59
C ARG A 98 -39.03 -14.07 -1.89
N GLN A 99 -38.28 -15.07 -2.39
CA GLN A 99 -37.87 -16.36 -1.75
C GLN A 99 -37.01 -17.16 -2.79
N ALA A 100 -35.88 -17.80 -2.44
CA ALA A 100 -35.66 -19.22 -2.06
C ALA A 100 -35.24 -20.22 -3.18
N ARG A 101 -34.28 -21.10 -2.81
CA ARG A 101 -33.77 -22.34 -3.46
C ARG A 101 -34.70 -23.56 -3.11
N PRO A 102 -34.48 -24.86 -3.48
CA PRO A 102 -33.21 -25.57 -3.82
C PRO A 102 -33.27 -26.79 -4.81
N SER A 103 -32.20 -27.61 -4.78
CA SER A 103 -32.09 -29.04 -5.16
C SER A 103 -31.80 -29.42 -6.63
N ALA A 104 -31.10 -30.53 -6.96
CA ALA A 104 -30.29 -31.46 -6.12
C ALA A 104 -29.20 -32.28 -6.89
N SER A 105 -28.29 -32.84 -6.07
CA SER A 105 -27.28 -33.90 -6.21
C SER A 105 -27.53 -35.12 -7.14
N ALA A 106 -26.43 -35.71 -7.64
CA ALA A 106 -26.25 -37.16 -7.80
C ALA A 106 -24.75 -37.53 -7.87
N GLU A 107 -24.33 -38.61 -7.18
CA GLU A 107 -22.95 -39.13 -7.16
C GLU A 107 -22.80 -40.41 -7.98
N HIS A 108 -21.58 -40.70 -8.46
CA HIS A 108 -21.16 -42.09 -8.72
C HIS A 108 -19.65 -42.29 -8.52
N ARG A 109 -19.29 -43.21 -7.63
CA ARG A 109 -18.02 -43.96 -7.63
C ARG A 109 -18.24 -45.24 -8.48
N ILE A 110 -17.28 -46.01 -8.95
CA ILE A 110 -16.17 -46.71 -8.26
C ILE A 110 -15.15 -47.15 -9.34
N GLY A 111 -13.86 -47.27 -8.98
CA GLY A 111 -12.98 -48.26 -9.62
C GLY A 111 -11.48 -47.98 -9.52
N ASP A 112 -10.76 -48.72 -8.69
CA ASP A 112 -9.29 -48.76 -8.66
C ASP A 112 -8.71 -49.57 -9.84
N HIS A 113 -7.57 -49.13 -10.40
CA HIS A 113 -6.32 -49.91 -10.40
C HIS A 113 -5.17 -49.23 -11.20
N ARG A 114 -3.98 -49.23 -10.58
CA ARG A 114 -2.63 -49.07 -11.18
C ARG A 114 -1.89 -50.43 -11.02
N PRO A 115 -0.66 -50.69 -11.55
CA PRO A 115 0.37 -49.77 -12.08
C PRO A 115 1.14 -50.25 -13.36
N ARG A 116 2.31 -49.62 -13.62
CA ARG A 116 3.41 -49.95 -14.58
C ARG A 116 3.19 -49.59 -16.06
N ALA A 117 4.22 -49.35 -16.87
CA ALA A 117 5.58 -48.80 -16.67
C ALA A 117 6.20 -48.59 -18.08
N ASP A 118 7.11 -47.62 -18.22
CA ASP A 118 8.00 -47.36 -19.37
C ASP A 118 7.40 -47.26 -20.79
N ARG A 119 7.69 -46.16 -21.50
CA ARG A 119 8.63 -46.16 -22.65
C ARG A 119 8.84 -44.76 -23.27
N ALA A 120 10.12 -44.36 -23.32
CA ALA A 120 10.83 -43.50 -24.27
C ALA A 120 10.16 -42.28 -24.96
N GLU A 121 10.86 -41.15 -24.82
CA GLU A 121 11.24 -40.20 -25.89
C GLU A 121 10.18 -39.66 -26.85
N LEU A 122 9.84 -38.37 -26.67
CA LEU A 122 9.67 -37.48 -27.81
C LEU A 122 10.35 -36.13 -27.53
N VAL A 123 11.32 -35.78 -28.38
CA VAL A 123 12.12 -34.57 -28.27
C VAL A 123 11.30 -33.36 -28.71
N HIS A 124 10.90 -32.50 -27.77
CA HIS A 124 10.45 -31.15 -28.08
C HIS A 124 11.39 -30.10 -27.50
N ARG A 125 11.91 -29.31 -28.44
CA ARG A 125 12.92 -28.27 -28.33
C ARG A 125 12.37 -27.07 -27.58
N GLU A 126 12.54 -27.04 -26.26
CA GLU A 126 12.28 -25.81 -25.50
C GLU A 126 13.29 -24.74 -25.93
N GLY A 127 12.77 -23.63 -26.47
CA GLY A 127 13.57 -22.45 -26.71
C GLY A 127 13.99 -21.86 -25.36
N GLY A 128 15.28 -21.85 -25.08
CA GLY A 128 15.82 -21.16 -23.92
C GLY A 128 15.46 -19.68 -24.00
N SER A 129 14.44 -19.28 -23.24
CA SER A 129 14.12 -17.87 -23.01
C SER A 129 15.24 -17.27 -22.18
N GLU A 130 16.23 -16.71 -22.88
CA GLU A 130 17.30 -15.90 -22.31
C GLU A 130 16.70 -14.88 -21.32
N PRO A 131 17.19 -14.80 -20.07
CA PRO A 131 16.59 -13.93 -19.07
C PRO A 131 16.62 -12.48 -19.59
N PRO A 132 15.53 -11.71 -19.47
CA PRO A 132 15.45 -10.38 -20.06
C PRO A 132 16.55 -9.48 -19.50
N SER A 133 17.43 -9.03 -20.38
CA SER A 133 18.58 -8.19 -20.04
C SER A 133 18.13 -6.89 -19.35
N PRO A 134 18.78 -6.46 -18.25
CA PRO A 134 18.30 -5.39 -17.37
C PRO A 134 18.56 -3.97 -17.91
N ALA A 135 18.48 -3.79 -19.23
CA ALA A 135 18.95 -2.59 -19.94
C ALA A 135 17.83 -1.65 -20.45
N ALA A 136 16.63 -1.72 -19.84
CA ALA A 136 15.51 -0.83 -20.16
C ALA A 136 15.24 0.17 -19.04
N ASP A 137 15.66 1.43 -19.27
CA ASP A 137 15.33 2.65 -18.50
C ASP A 137 16.10 2.93 -17.18
N GLU A 138 17.38 2.55 -17.10
CA GLU A 138 18.33 3.21 -16.19
C GLU A 138 18.85 4.54 -16.78
N ARG A 139 17.95 5.51 -16.98
CA ARG A 139 18.40 6.88 -17.26
C ARG A 139 19.11 7.41 -16.00
N PRO A 140 20.36 7.92 -16.08
CA PRO A 140 21.10 8.33 -14.89
C PRO A 140 20.35 9.39 -14.08
N VAL A 141 19.99 9.06 -12.83
CA VAL A 141 19.30 9.96 -11.91
C VAL A 141 20.12 11.24 -11.78
N ALA A 142 19.53 12.39 -12.11
CA ALA A 142 20.25 13.66 -12.15
C ALA A 142 20.83 14.03 -10.75
N PRO A 143 21.94 14.79 -10.66
CA PRO A 143 22.47 15.22 -9.37
C PRO A 143 21.43 15.93 -8.49
N SER A 144 20.57 16.76 -9.09
CA SER A 144 19.46 17.44 -8.43
C SER A 144 18.37 16.48 -7.91
N GLU A 145 18.06 15.41 -8.66
CA GLU A 145 17.11 14.37 -8.22
C GLU A 145 17.69 13.53 -7.07
N ARG A 146 19.00 13.26 -7.08
CA ARG A 146 19.68 12.61 -5.95
C ARG A 146 19.64 13.47 -4.69
N GLU A 147 19.92 14.77 -4.83
CA GLU A 147 19.85 15.74 -3.73
C GLU A 147 18.42 15.90 -3.20
N ALA A 148 17.40 15.91 -4.08
CA ALA A 148 15.99 15.92 -3.67
C ALA A 148 15.65 14.70 -2.78
N ARG A 149 15.99 13.48 -3.22
CA ARG A 149 15.75 12.24 -2.45
C ARG A 149 16.49 12.22 -1.11
N ILE A 150 17.70 12.80 -1.03
CA ILE A 150 18.44 12.95 0.23
C ILE A 150 17.66 13.88 1.18
N ASN A 151 17.11 14.99 0.67
CA ASN A 151 16.36 15.94 1.49
C ASN A 151 14.98 15.40 1.91
N GLU A 152 14.26 14.70 1.04
CA GLU A 152 13.06 13.92 1.40
C GLU A 152 13.35 12.93 2.54
N GLY A 153 14.43 12.15 2.43
CA GLY A 153 14.86 11.20 3.47
C GLY A 153 15.18 11.89 4.81
N ARG A 154 15.84 13.05 4.77
CA ARG A 154 16.11 13.88 5.96
C ARG A 154 14.82 14.40 6.58
N GLU A 155 13.83 14.79 5.78
CA GLU A 155 12.52 15.24 6.25
C GLU A 155 11.73 14.10 6.89
N VAL A 156 11.73 12.89 6.30
CA VAL A 156 11.13 11.70 6.92
C VAL A 156 11.71 11.43 8.30
N VAL A 157 13.04 11.41 8.43
CA VAL A 157 13.71 11.14 9.71
C VAL A 157 13.41 12.23 10.73
N ARG A 158 13.45 13.50 10.34
CA ARG A 158 13.03 14.62 11.21
C ARG A 158 11.58 14.48 11.64
N ALA A 159 10.68 14.13 10.74
CA ALA A 159 9.25 14.02 11.01
C ALA A 159 8.97 12.91 12.03
N ILE A 160 9.52 11.69 11.84
CA ILE A 160 9.29 10.59 12.79
C ILE A 160 9.95 10.84 14.15
N LEU A 161 11.17 11.38 14.19
CA LEU A 161 11.84 11.69 15.46
C LEU A 161 11.20 12.87 16.20
N SER A 162 10.35 13.67 15.54
CA SER A 162 9.58 14.76 16.14
C SER A 162 8.15 14.37 16.54
N THR A 163 7.67 13.16 16.23
CA THR A 163 6.32 12.75 16.68
C THR A 163 6.29 12.50 18.19
N PRO A 164 5.11 12.60 18.84
CA PRO A 164 4.96 12.15 20.22
C PRO A 164 5.50 10.74 20.45
N LYS A 165 6.11 10.54 21.63
CA LYS A 165 6.59 9.25 22.12
C LYS A 165 5.45 8.58 22.90
N TYR A 166 5.04 7.39 22.46
CA TYR A 166 4.06 6.57 23.17
C TYR A 166 4.81 5.54 24.03
N SER A 167 4.65 5.59 25.35
CA SER A 167 5.20 4.56 26.24
C SER A 167 4.49 3.22 26.02
N PHE A 168 5.26 2.13 25.99
CA PHE A 168 4.70 0.77 25.90
C PHE A 168 3.93 0.34 27.17
N ARG A 169 4.18 0.99 28.31
CA ARG A 169 3.54 0.69 29.61
C ARG A 169 2.02 0.74 29.53
N ASP A 170 1.52 1.86 29.01
CA ASP A 170 0.11 2.21 28.88
C ASP A 170 -0.37 2.13 27.42
N LEU A 171 0.34 1.39 26.57
CA LEU A 171 0.02 1.30 25.15
C LEU A 171 -1.21 0.41 24.96
N THR A 172 -2.21 0.92 24.25
CA THR A 172 -3.36 0.17 23.75
C THR A 172 -3.41 0.30 22.23
N PRO A 173 -4.04 -0.65 21.50
CA PRO A 173 -4.20 -0.52 20.05
C PRO A 173 -4.82 0.81 19.61
N SER A 174 -5.75 1.34 20.39
CA SER A 174 -6.44 2.62 20.15
C SER A 174 -5.57 3.88 20.31
N ARG A 175 -4.37 3.77 20.91
CA ARG A 175 -3.43 4.89 21.05
C ARG A 175 -2.51 5.07 19.84
N LEU A 176 -2.50 4.10 18.92
CA LEU A 176 -1.71 4.14 17.69
C LEU A 176 -2.63 4.32 16.47
N PRO A 177 -2.13 4.92 15.36
CA PRO A 177 -2.90 5.03 14.13
C PRO A 177 -3.30 3.66 13.57
N ASP A 178 -4.56 3.54 13.15
CA ASP A 178 -5.04 2.38 12.38
C ASP A 178 -4.78 2.57 10.88
N SER A 179 -3.53 2.90 10.54
CA SER A 179 -3.07 3.20 9.18
C SER A 179 -1.66 2.65 8.94
N PRO A 180 -1.27 2.40 7.67
CA PRO A 180 0.12 2.09 7.31
C PRO A 180 1.10 3.23 7.66
N GLY A 181 2.39 2.91 7.80
CA GLY A 181 3.42 3.91 8.10
C GLY A 181 4.76 3.36 8.55
N LEU A 182 5.60 4.24 9.08
CA LEU A 182 6.88 3.92 9.73
C LEU A 182 6.76 3.91 11.27
N TYR A 183 7.62 3.15 11.93
CA TYR A 183 7.75 3.13 13.39
C TYR A 183 9.22 3.06 13.81
N VAL A 184 9.53 3.64 14.97
CA VAL A 184 10.83 3.56 15.67
C VAL A 184 10.54 3.23 17.13
N ILE A 185 11.12 2.14 17.63
CA ILE A 185 11.06 1.70 19.03
C ILE A 185 12.43 1.98 19.65
N THR A 186 12.43 2.76 20.72
CA THR A 186 13.62 3.25 21.41
C THR A 186 13.53 2.88 22.88
N ALA A 187 14.62 2.39 23.46
CA ALA A 187 14.77 2.23 24.90
C ALA A 187 14.91 3.59 25.60
N GLU A 188 14.64 3.66 26.90
CA GLU A 188 14.86 4.86 27.72
C GLU A 188 16.33 5.32 27.73
N SER A 189 17.28 4.42 27.49
CA SER A 189 18.70 4.74 27.27
C SER A 189 18.98 5.59 26.03
N GLY A 190 18.00 5.75 25.13
CA GLY A 190 18.16 6.36 23.81
C GLY A 190 18.58 5.37 22.71
N GLU A 191 18.86 4.11 23.04
CA GLU A 191 19.16 3.07 22.05
C GLU A 191 17.93 2.76 21.19
N VAL A 192 18.08 2.82 19.87
CA VAL A 192 17.04 2.38 18.94
C VAL A 192 17.10 0.86 18.82
N LEU A 193 16.10 0.17 19.36
CA LEU A 193 16.05 -1.30 19.34
C LEU A 193 15.54 -1.80 17.99
N ARG A 194 14.52 -1.13 17.44
CA ARG A 194 13.81 -1.59 16.24
C ARG A 194 13.25 -0.40 15.46
N ALA A 195 13.36 -0.44 14.15
CA ALA A 195 12.64 0.47 13.25
C ALA A 195 12.19 -0.28 12.00
N GLY A 196 11.23 0.29 11.26
CA GLY A 196 10.78 -0.25 9.99
C GLY A 196 9.44 0.33 9.54
N ARG A 197 8.82 -0.30 8.54
CA ARG A 197 7.50 0.07 8.00
C ARG A 197 6.43 -1.00 8.17
N THR A 198 5.21 -0.62 7.88
CA THR A 198 4.10 -1.54 7.64
C THR A 198 3.21 -0.99 6.52
N ASP A 199 2.90 -1.84 5.53
CA ASP A 199 2.13 -1.53 4.32
C ASP A 199 0.82 -2.35 4.24
N LYS A 200 0.85 -3.61 4.67
CA LYS A 200 -0.29 -4.55 4.67
C LYS A 200 -1.10 -4.60 5.98
N GLN A 201 -0.62 -3.93 7.02
CA GLN A 201 -1.20 -3.90 8.37
C GLN A 201 -1.04 -2.49 8.93
N SER A 202 -1.90 -2.07 9.85
CA SER A 202 -1.75 -0.78 10.51
C SER A 202 -0.55 -0.72 11.46
N LEU A 203 -0.12 0.50 11.80
CA LEU A 203 0.89 0.77 12.82
C LEU A 203 0.49 0.18 14.18
N SER A 204 -0.79 0.28 14.53
CA SER A 204 -1.37 -0.37 15.71
C SER A 204 -1.10 -1.89 15.72
N ASP A 205 -1.43 -2.58 14.63
CA ASP A 205 -1.19 -4.02 14.50
C ASP A 205 0.29 -4.38 14.51
N ARG A 206 1.11 -3.63 13.76
CA ARG A 206 2.55 -3.87 13.67
C ARG A 206 3.22 -3.75 15.03
N VAL A 207 2.97 -2.66 15.74
CA VAL A 207 3.65 -2.35 17.01
C VAL A 207 3.06 -3.15 18.17
N TYR A 208 1.73 -3.14 18.33
CA TYR A 208 1.09 -3.80 19.47
C TYR A 208 0.93 -5.31 19.25
N ARG A 209 0.28 -5.73 18.15
CA ARG A 209 -0.02 -7.17 17.95
C ARG A 209 1.22 -7.98 17.61
N ASN A 210 2.14 -7.48 16.77
CA ASN A 210 3.32 -8.24 16.38
C ASN A 210 4.51 -8.05 17.32
N HIS A 211 4.95 -6.81 17.61
CA HIS A 211 6.15 -6.57 18.42
C HIS A 211 5.93 -6.79 19.93
N LEU A 212 4.80 -6.34 20.50
CA LEU A 212 4.51 -6.50 21.93
C LEU A 212 3.79 -7.81 22.27
N MET A 213 2.77 -8.21 21.53
CA MET A 213 1.94 -9.38 21.88
C MET A 213 2.32 -10.67 21.16
N GLY A 214 3.00 -10.58 20.00
CA GLY A 214 3.27 -11.72 19.14
C GLY A 214 4.35 -12.67 19.66
N SER A 215 4.43 -13.85 19.03
CA SER A 215 5.42 -14.90 19.28
C SER A 215 6.31 -15.21 18.07
N GLN A 216 6.25 -14.38 17.01
CA GLN A 216 7.02 -14.63 15.79
C GLN A 216 8.51 -14.37 16.01
N GLN A 217 9.39 -15.27 15.53
CA GLN A 217 10.85 -15.18 15.75
C GLN A 217 11.50 -13.86 15.31
N ALA A 218 10.88 -13.14 14.38
CA ALA A 218 11.36 -11.87 13.84
C ALA A 218 10.80 -10.62 14.58
N ASN A 219 10.11 -10.81 15.71
CA ASN A 219 9.59 -9.71 16.52
C ASN A 219 10.57 -9.29 17.64
N LEU A 220 10.29 -8.16 18.28
CA LEU A 220 11.23 -7.54 19.22
C LEU A 220 11.48 -8.43 20.46
N ARG A 221 10.43 -9.02 21.02
CA ARG A 221 10.54 -9.94 22.17
C ARG A 221 11.40 -11.16 21.86
N ALA A 222 11.16 -11.80 20.71
CA ALA A 222 11.96 -12.95 20.28
C ALA A 222 13.42 -12.58 20.02
N GLN A 223 13.69 -11.35 19.52
CA GLN A 223 15.04 -10.86 19.33
C GLN A 223 15.76 -10.55 20.66
N LEU A 224 15.09 -9.97 21.66
CA LEU A 224 15.65 -9.76 23.00
C LEU A 224 16.04 -11.11 23.66
N VAL A 225 15.13 -12.09 23.64
CA VAL A 225 15.41 -13.43 24.18
C VAL A 225 16.54 -14.13 23.43
N LYS A 226 16.54 -14.07 22.10
CA LYS A 226 17.57 -14.70 21.26
C LYS A 226 18.98 -14.13 21.51
N ASN A 227 19.09 -12.86 21.88
CA ASN A 227 20.38 -12.22 22.18
C ASN A 227 20.76 -12.28 23.67
N GLY A 228 19.94 -12.90 24.52
CA GLY A 228 20.19 -13.02 25.96
C GLY A 228 19.91 -11.74 26.76
N ASP A 229 19.20 -10.76 26.19
CA ASP A 229 18.76 -9.55 26.92
C ASP A 229 17.63 -9.87 27.91
N CYS A 230 16.90 -10.96 27.70
CA CYS A 230 15.86 -11.51 28.59
C CYS A 230 15.90 -13.05 28.55
N ALA A 231 15.52 -13.72 29.63
CA ALA A 231 15.46 -15.18 29.71
C ALA A 231 14.26 -15.77 28.93
N ASP A 232 13.11 -15.10 28.93
CA ASP A 232 11.92 -15.56 28.21
C ASP A 232 11.06 -14.44 27.59
N LEU A 233 10.03 -14.84 26.83
CA LEU A 233 9.16 -13.92 26.10
C LEU A 233 8.30 -13.04 27.02
N GLU A 234 7.93 -13.48 28.22
CA GLU A 234 7.12 -12.69 29.15
C GLU A 234 7.99 -11.69 29.93
N GLU A 235 9.22 -12.05 30.29
CA GLU A 235 10.22 -11.08 30.76
C GLU A 235 10.47 -10.01 29.69
N ALA A 236 10.74 -10.41 28.44
CA ALA A 236 10.93 -9.46 27.33
C ALA A 236 9.70 -8.55 27.09
N LYS A 237 8.49 -9.02 27.41
CA LYS A 237 7.25 -8.23 27.32
C LYS A 237 7.14 -7.20 28.44
N GLN A 238 7.49 -7.58 29.67
CA GLN A 238 7.53 -6.67 30.82
C GLN A 238 8.62 -5.61 30.60
N TRP A 239 9.82 -6.04 30.22
CA TRP A 239 10.93 -5.14 29.93
C TRP A 239 10.60 -4.11 28.84
N VAL A 240 9.99 -4.54 27.71
CA VAL A 240 9.53 -3.61 26.67
C VAL A 240 8.45 -2.65 27.19
N ARG A 241 7.51 -3.12 28.03
CA ARG A 241 6.51 -2.23 28.65
C ARG A 241 7.13 -1.17 29.56
N GLU A 242 8.15 -1.54 30.31
CA GLU A 242 8.73 -0.68 31.33
C GLU A 242 9.72 0.32 30.77
N HIS A 243 10.52 -0.08 29.77
CA HIS A 243 11.72 0.64 29.32
C HIS A 243 11.68 1.12 27.86
N CYS A 244 10.59 0.92 27.11
CA CYS A 244 10.51 1.35 25.71
C CYS A 244 9.43 2.40 25.44
N VAL A 245 9.71 3.23 24.43
CA VAL A 245 8.77 4.11 23.75
C VAL A 245 8.72 3.80 22.26
N VAL A 246 7.60 4.12 21.61
CA VAL A 246 7.47 4.11 20.14
C VAL A 246 7.16 5.50 19.61
N GLN A 247 7.76 5.84 18.47
CA GLN A 247 7.40 6.97 17.62
C GLN A 247 6.89 6.42 16.28
N VAL A 248 5.86 7.02 15.70
CA VAL A 248 5.18 6.51 14.49
C VAL A 248 4.88 7.62 13.51
N LEU A 249 5.01 7.34 12.22
CA LEU A 249 4.77 8.28 11.13
C LEU A 249 3.85 7.64 10.08
N GLU A 250 2.62 8.14 9.99
CA GLU A 250 1.61 7.59 9.07
C GLU A 250 1.97 7.83 7.60
N GLN A 251 1.58 6.89 6.72
CA GLN A 251 1.87 6.94 5.29
C GLN A 251 1.45 8.27 4.62
N ARG A 252 0.34 8.88 5.04
CA ARG A 252 -0.13 10.18 4.52
C ARG A 252 0.87 11.32 4.68
N VAL A 253 1.80 11.22 5.65
CA VAL A 253 2.87 12.20 5.84
C VAL A 253 4.01 11.96 4.85
N LEU A 254 4.36 10.70 4.58
CA LEU A 254 5.32 10.32 3.53
C LEU A 254 4.85 10.77 2.15
N GLU A 255 3.56 10.60 1.86
CA GLU A 255 2.90 11.08 0.63
C GLU A 255 2.95 12.61 0.49
N THR A 256 2.99 13.34 1.60
CA THR A 256 3.11 14.80 1.63
C THR A 256 4.56 15.25 1.40
N ILE A 257 5.54 14.51 1.94
CA ILE A 257 6.98 14.68 1.66
C ILE A 257 7.32 14.28 0.21
N GLY A 258 6.52 13.40 -0.39
CA GLY A 258 6.68 12.93 -1.77
C GLY A 258 7.48 11.63 -1.91
N THR A 259 7.87 11.00 -0.80
CA THR A 259 8.76 9.83 -0.80
C THR A 259 8.01 8.50 -0.60
N GLU A 260 8.40 7.45 -1.31
CA GLU A 260 7.77 6.13 -1.18
C GLU A 260 8.18 5.44 0.14
N MET A 261 7.24 4.72 0.77
CA MET A 261 7.45 4.12 2.09
C MET A 261 8.59 3.09 2.18
N ARG A 262 9.00 2.48 1.06
CA ARG A 262 10.21 1.62 1.00
C ARG A 262 11.51 2.43 1.09
N TRP A 263 11.61 3.54 0.36
CA TRP A 263 12.78 4.44 0.44
C TRP A 263 12.85 5.14 1.79
N ALA A 264 11.69 5.55 2.31
CA ALA A 264 11.55 6.10 3.65
C ALA A 264 12.09 5.14 4.73
N GLU A 265 11.76 3.85 4.66
CA GLU A 265 12.31 2.80 5.54
C GLU A 265 13.82 2.64 5.38
N HIS A 266 14.33 2.47 4.15
CA HIS A 266 15.77 2.28 3.93
C HIS A 266 16.60 3.45 4.46
N PHE A 267 16.16 4.69 4.20
CA PHE A 267 16.85 5.88 4.70
C PHE A 267 16.77 6.01 6.22
N LEU A 268 15.58 5.73 6.80
CA LEU A 268 15.39 5.70 8.26
C LEU A 268 16.36 4.71 8.90
N LEU A 269 16.40 3.46 8.44
CA LEU A 269 17.27 2.39 8.96
C LEU A 269 18.75 2.76 8.89
N ALA A 270 19.20 3.38 7.79
CA ALA A 270 20.59 3.81 7.62
C ALA A 270 21.02 4.89 8.63
N VAL A 271 20.09 5.78 9.03
CA VAL A 271 20.34 6.86 9.98
C VAL A 271 20.17 6.42 11.43
N VAL A 272 19.08 5.74 11.78
CA VAL A 272 18.76 5.39 13.18
C VAL A 272 19.42 4.11 13.67
N ARG A 273 19.93 3.27 12.74
CA ARG A 273 20.74 2.07 13.01
C ARG A 273 20.19 1.20 14.15
N PRO A 274 18.98 0.62 13.98
CA PRO A 274 18.38 -0.17 15.04
C PRO A 274 19.25 -1.38 15.39
N ARG A 275 19.40 -1.70 16.68
CA ARG A 275 20.12 -2.90 17.14
C ARG A 275 19.58 -4.18 16.50
N PHE A 276 18.27 -4.23 16.25
CA PHE A 276 17.61 -5.35 15.59
C PHE A 276 16.89 -4.94 14.31
N SER A 277 17.46 -5.21 13.13
CA SER A 277 16.73 -5.17 11.86
C SER A 277 16.04 -6.52 11.55
N ASN A 278 15.24 -6.54 10.49
CA ASN A 278 14.97 -7.77 9.72
C ASN A 278 15.97 -7.88 8.56
#